data_AF-A0A2S9FP71-F1
#
_entry.id   AF-A0A2S9FP71-F1
#
_cell.length_a   1.000
_cell.length_b   1.000
_cell.length_c   1.000
_cell.angle_alpha   90.00
_cell.angle_beta   90.00
_cell.angle_gamma   90.00
#
_symmetry.space_group_name_H-M   'P 1'
#
loop_
_entity.id
_entity.type
_entity.pdbx_description
1 polymer ?
#
loop_
_entity_poly.entity_id
_entity_poly.type
_entity_poly.pdbx_seq_one_letter_code
_entity_poly.pdbx_strand_id
1 'polypeptide(L)'
;RYAECVKILQDWEHFSSNPTPEGAEQLAGDLVITLDPPRQQKFRKVLNPYFSPGRMKALRPEISDETDRLIDDFIESGSGDLAQIAWRQPGIVFFKYLLGMPVDDVALCVELTDTSL
;
A
#
# COMPACT_ATOMS: atom_id res chain seq x y z
N ARG A 1 -19.24 -4.65 -16.94
CA ARG A 1 -19.08 -6.13 -16.92
C ARG A 1 -17.59 -6.46 -16.77
N TYR A 2 -17.21 -7.61 -16.21
CA TYR A 2 -15.79 -7.97 -15.97
C TYR A 2 -14.89 -7.81 -17.22
N ALA A 3 -15.34 -8.33 -18.37
CA ALA A 3 -14.58 -8.25 -19.62
C ALA A 3 -14.30 -6.81 -20.09
N GLU A 4 -15.21 -5.88 -19.83
CA GLU A 4 -15.03 -4.47 -20.18
C GLU A 4 -13.97 -3.83 -19.28
N CYS A 5 -13.98 -4.12 -17.98
CA CYS A 5 -12.95 -3.65 -17.05
C CYS A 5 -11.56 -4.13 -17.45
N VAL A 6 -11.42 -5.42 -17.80
CA VAL A 6 -10.14 -5.96 -18.27
C VAL A 6 -9.65 -5.25 -19.53
N LYS A 7 -10.55 -5.01 -20.50
CA LYS A 7 -10.21 -4.28 -21.73
C LYS A 7 -9.71 -2.87 -21.42
N ILE A 8 -10.42 -2.13 -20.56
CA ILE A 8 -10.05 -0.77 -20.15
C ILE A 8 -8.67 -0.77 -19.48
N LEU A 9 -8.41 -1.71 -18.54
CA LEU A 9 -7.14 -1.80 -17.82
C LEU A 9 -5.92 -2.12 -18.70
N GLN A 10 -6.13 -2.63 -19.91
CA GLN A 10 -5.07 -2.99 -20.86
C GLN A 10 -4.84 -1.93 -21.95
N ASP A 11 -5.78 -0.98 -22.11
CA ASP A 11 -5.80 0.00 -23.20
C ASP A 11 -5.50 1.41 -22.67
N TRP A 12 -4.28 1.60 -22.18
CA TRP A 12 -3.82 2.87 -21.61
C TRP A 12 -3.77 4.01 -22.64
N GLU A 13 -3.69 3.70 -23.94
CA GLU A 13 -3.68 4.70 -25.01
C GLU A 13 -5.03 5.42 -25.13
N HIS A 14 -6.14 4.71 -24.85
CA HIS A 14 -7.49 5.28 -24.86
C HIS A 14 -8.01 5.60 -23.46
N PHE A 15 -7.49 4.91 -22.43
CA PHE A 15 -7.86 5.08 -21.02
C PHE A 15 -6.61 5.41 -20.19
N SER A 16 -6.12 6.62 -20.37
CA SER A 16 -4.93 7.14 -19.67
C SER A 16 -5.10 7.16 -18.15
N SER A 17 -4.03 6.83 -17.44
CA SER A 17 -3.94 7.00 -15.98
C SER A 17 -3.43 8.38 -15.58
N ASN A 18 -3.00 9.21 -16.54
CA ASN A 18 -2.60 10.58 -16.25
C ASN A 18 -3.83 11.37 -15.78
N PRO A 19 -3.70 12.14 -14.70
CA PRO A 19 -4.80 12.96 -14.21
C PRO A 19 -5.15 14.06 -15.22
N THR A 20 -6.40 14.51 -15.20
CA THR A 20 -6.76 15.77 -15.85
C THR A 20 -6.01 16.93 -15.17
N PRO A 21 -5.92 18.11 -15.78
CA PRO A 21 -5.30 19.27 -15.14
C PRO A 21 -5.87 19.56 -13.75
N GLU A 22 -7.20 19.46 -13.55
CA GLU A 22 -7.79 19.65 -12.21
C GLU A 22 -7.39 18.54 -11.23
N GLY A 23 -7.30 17.29 -11.69
CA GLY A 23 -6.85 16.17 -10.86
C GLY A 23 -5.36 16.23 -10.51
N ALA A 24 -4.55 16.84 -11.38
CA ALA A 24 -3.11 17.00 -11.15
C ALA A 24 -2.81 18.00 -10.02
N GLU A 25 -3.63 19.05 -9.89
CA GLU A 25 -3.51 20.03 -8.80
C GLU A 25 -3.74 19.42 -7.41
N GLN A 26 -4.49 18.31 -7.35
CA GLN A 26 -4.77 17.58 -6.11
C GLN A 26 -3.69 16.54 -5.78
N LEU A 27 -2.77 16.25 -6.69
CA LEU A 27 -1.74 15.23 -6.51
C LEU A 27 -0.39 15.86 -6.14
N ALA A 28 0.16 15.44 -5.00
CA ALA A 28 1.51 15.82 -4.58
C ALA A 28 2.58 15.01 -5.35
N GLY A 29 2.74 15.32 -6.64
CA GLY A 29 3.78 14.75 -7.50
C GLY A 29 3.39 13.49 -8.28
N ASP A 30 4.37 12.89 -8.95
CA ASP A 30 4.16 11.73 -9.82
C ASP A 30 4.08 10.42 -9.02
N LEU A 31 2.86 9.93 -8.79
CA LEU A 31 2.63 8.60 -8.25
C LEU A 31 2.61 7.57 -9.38
N VAL A 32 3.19 6.39 -9.18
CA VAL A 32 3.28 5.35 -10.23
C VAL A 32 1.90 4.92 -10.74
N ILE A 33 0.86 5.04 -9.90
CA ILE A 33 -0.53 4.73 -10.25
C ILE A 33 -1.14 5.76 -11.21
N THR A 34 -0.62 6.99 -11.27
CA THR A 34 -1.13 8.10 -12.08
C THR A 34 -0.28 8.35 -13.33
N LEU A 35 0.48 7.34 -13.78
CA LEU A 35 1.41 7.47 -14.91
C LEU A 35 1.09 6.44 -16.00
N ASP A 36 1.30 6.86 -17.24
CA ASP A 36 1.28 5.96 -18.40
C ASP A 36 2.69 5.45 -18.80
N PRO A 37 2.77 4.34 -19.56
CA PRO A 37 3.96 3.97 -20.31
C PRO A 37 4.52 5.11 -21.21
N PRO A 38 5.85 5.17 -21.42
CA PRO A 38 6.90 4.31 -20.88
C PRO A 38 7.38 4.74 -19.48
N ARG A 39 6.93 5.90 -18.97
CA ARG A 39 7.40 6.46 -17.70
C ARG A 39 7.02 5.56 -16.53
N GLN A 40 5.77 5.11 -16.49
CA GLN A 40 5.27 4.14 -15.50
C GLN A 40 6.13 2.88 -15.43
N GLN A 41 6.53 2.33 -16.58
CA GLN A 41 7.33 1.11 -16.65
C GLN A 41 8.74 1.31 -16.05
N LYS A 42 9.34 2.48 -16.29
CA LYS A 42 10.65 2.83 -15.70
C LYS A 42 10.59 2.88 -14.17
N PHE A 43 9.54 3.49 -13.61
CA PHE A 43 9.35 3.50 -12.15
C PHE A 43 9.09 2.09 -11.60
N ARG A 44 8.22 1.30 -12.22
CA ARG A 44 7.97 -0.09 -11.81
C ARG A 44 9.21 -0.95 -11.88
N LYS A 45 10.10 -0.74 -12.85
CA LYS A 45 11.38 -1.47 -12.94
C LYS A 45 12.25 -1.28 -11.69
N VAL A 46 12.21 -0.10 -11.08
CA VAL A 46 12.94 0.21 -9.84
C VAL A 46 12.23 -0.37 -8.61
N LEU A 47 10.90 -0.30 -8.57
CA LEU A 47 10.11 -0.73 -7.40
C LEU A 47 9.90 -2.25 -7.33
N ASN A 48 9.68 -2.93 -8.47
CA ASN A 48 9.31 -4.35 -8.51
C ASN A 48 10.23 -5.30 -7.72
N PRO A 49 11.56 -5.11 -7.65
CA PRO A 49 12.43 -5.95 -6.83
C PRO A 49 12.04 -5.97 -5.34
N TYR A 50 11.61 -4.83 -4.79
CA TYR A 50 11.16 -4.71 -3.40
C TYR A 50 9.86 -5.47 -3.13
N PHE A 51 9.01 -5.59 -4.15
CA PHE A 51 7.73 -6.31 -4.10
C PHE A 51 7.79 -7.69 -4.78
N SER A 52 8.99 -8.24 -4.98
CA SER A 52 9.13 -9.53 -5.66
C SER A 52 8.50 -10.68 -4.84
N PRO A 53 8.01 -11.75 -5.49
CA PRO A 53 7.42 -12.89 -4.78
C PRO A 53 8.35 -13.50 -3.72
N GLY A 54 9.65 -13.55 -4.00
CA GLY A 54 10.67 -14.02 -3.05
C GLY A 54 10.79 -13.10 -1.83
N ARG A 55 10.82 -11.78 -2.03
CA ARG A 55 10.87 -10.80 -0.94
C ARG A 55 9.59 -10.84 -0.09
N MET A 56 8.42 -10.90 -0.72
CA MET A 56 7.14 -11.02 0.00
C MET A 56 7.04 -12.32 0.79
N LYS A 57 7.51 -13.44 0.23
CA LYS A 57 7.53 -14.72 0.95
C LYS A 57 8.47 -14.68 2.17
N ALA A 58 9.60 -13.98 2.06
CA ALA A 58 10.55 -13.84 3.15
C ALA A 58 10.00 -13.03 4.32
N LEU A 59 9.02 -12.13 4.10
CA LEU A 59 8.36 -11.34 5.15
C LEU A 59 7.31 -12.11 5.96
N ARG A 60 7.04 -13.38 5.62
CA ARG A 60 5.97 -14.15 6.27
C ARG A 60 6.16 -14.29 7.79
N PRO A 61 7.36 -14.58 8.33
CA PRO A 61 7.57 -14.63 9.77
C PRO A 61 7.26 -13.30 10.45
N GLU A 62 7.76 -12.18 9.91
CA GLU A 62 7.53 -10.85 10.47
C GLU A 62 6.05 -10.44 10.44
N ILE A 63 5.34 -10.80 9.37
CA ILE A 63 3.89 -10.61 9.25
C ILE A 63 3.14 -11.39 10.33
N SER A 64 3.51 -12.66 10.55
CA SER A 64 2.91 -13.50 11.59
C SER A 64 3.18 -12.91 12.99
N ASP A 65 4.43 -12.60 13.30
CA ASP A 65 4.81 -12.05 14.60
C ASP A 65 4.10 -10.71 14.90
N GLU A 66 3.97 -9.83 13.91
CA GLU A 66 3.27 -8.56 14.10
C GLU A 66 1.77 -8.75 14.30
N THR A 67 1.18 -9.73 13.60
CA THR A 67 -0.24 -10.07 13.76
C THR A 67 -0.50 -10.66 15.15
N ASP A 68 0.36 -11.57 15.63
CA ASP A 68 0.24 -12.18 16.94
C ASP A 68 0.32 -11.13 18.05
N ARG A 69 1.25 -10.18 17.99
CA ARG A 69 1.34 -9.07 18.95
C ARG A 69 0.07 -8.21 18.99
N LEU A 70 -0.47 -7.85 17.83
CA LEU A 70 -1.71 -7.06 17.78
C LEU A 70 -2.91 -7.83 18.33
N ILE A 71 -2.90 -9.16 18.23
CA ILE A 71 -3.93 -10.02 18.81
C ILE A 71 -3.74 -10.08 20.33
N ASP A 72 -2.52 -10.30 20.81
CA ASP A 72 -2.20 -10.37 22.24
C ASP A 72 -2.65 -9.09 22.99
N ASP A 73 -2.51 -7.92 22.37
CA ASP A 73 -2.89 -6.62 22.95
C ASP A 73 -4.39 -6.48 23.30
N PHE A 74 -5.28 -7.26 22.66
CA PHE A 74 -6.73 -7.08 22.84
C PHE A 74 -7.48 -8.34 23.30
N ILE A 75 -6.87 -9.53 23.26
CA ILE A 75 -7.54 -10.75 23.74
C ILE A 75 -7.78 -10.75 25.26
N GLU A 76 -7.00 -9.98 26.02
CA GLU A 76 -7.10 -9.92 27.49
C GLU A 76 -8.44 -9.36 27.98
N SER A 77 -9.13 -8.53 27.17
CA SER A 77 -10.44 -7.95 27.50
C SER A 77 -11.60 -8.93 27.30
N GLY A 78 -11.36 -10.09 26.68
CA GLY A 78 -12.38 -11.08 26.31
C GLY A 78 -13.37 -10.62 25.23
N SER A 79 -13.20 -9.40 24.68
CA SER A 79 -14.06 -8.82 23.64
C SER A 79 -13.38 -7.62 22.96
N GLY A 80 -13.60 -7.44 21.65
CA GLY A 80 -13.06 -6.28 20.94
C GLY A 80 -13.53 -6.20 19.50
N ASP A 81 -13.09 -5.14 18.81
CA ASP A 81 -13.37 -4.91 17.41
C ASP A 81 -12.17 -5.33 16.56
N LEU A 82 -12.34 -6.40 15.79
CA LEU A 82 -11.32 -6.92 14.87
C LEU A 82 -10.86 -5.85 13.85
N ALA A 83 -11.72 -4.88 13.52
CA ALA A 83 -11.36 -3.80 12.61
C ALA A 83 -10.18 -2.97 13.13
N GLN A 84 -10.03 -2.81 14.45
CA GLN A 84 -8.92 -2.07 15.06
C GLN A 84 -7.56 -2.72 14.76
N ILE A 85 -7.53 -4.04 14.64
CA ILE A 85 -6.32 -4.82 14.32
C ILE A 85 -6.10 -4.83 12.81
N ALA A 86 -7.15 -5.14 12.06
CA ALA A 86 -7.11 -5.24 10.61
C ALA A 86 -6.69 -3.94 9.94
N TRP A 87 -7.05 -2.78 10.52
CA TRP A 87 -6.62 -1.47 10.03
C TRP A 87 -5.13 -1.21 10.25
N ARG A 88 -4.61 -1.55 11.43
CA ARG A 88 -3.22 -1.24 11.82
C ARG A 88 -2.20 -2.16 11.15
N GLN A 89 -2.53 -3.45 11.03
CA GLN A 89 -1.59 -4.50 10.64
C GLN A 89 -0.90 -4.25 9.29
N PRO A 90 -1.61 -3.91 8.20
CA PRO A 90 -0.95 -3.70 6.90
C PRO A 90 -0.03 -2.47 6.89
N GLY A 91 -0.44 -1.40 7.57
CA GLY A 91 0.36 -0.17 7.70
C GLY A 91 1.68 -0.45 8.42
N ILE A 92 1.62 -1.15 9.57
CA ILE A 92 2.83 -1.51 10.32
C ILE A 92 3.75 -2.38 9.46
N VAL A 93 3.22 -3.41 8.81
CA VAL A 93 4.04 -4.30 7.98
C VAL A 93 4.73 -3.54 6.85
N PHE A 94 3.98 -2.65 6.18
CA PHE A 94 4.48 -1.85 5.07
C PHE A 94 5.58 -0.88 5.51
N PHE A 95 5.31 -0.01 6.49
CA PHE A 95 6.27 1.01 6.91
C PHE A 95 7.51 0.40 7.57
N LYS A 96 7.32 -0.57 8.47
CA LYS A 96 8.41 -1.19 9.24
C LYS A 96 9.27 -2.13 8.40
N TYR A 97 8.66 -3.11 7.74
CA TYR A 97 9.42 -4.21 7.12
C TYR A 97 9.71 -4.02 5.64
N LEU A 98 8.91 -3.21 4.94
CA LEU A 98 9.13 -2.92 3.53
C LEU A 98 9.92 -1.63 3.31
N LEU A 99 9.52 -0.54 3.96
CA LEU A 99 10.21 0.75 3.86
C LEU A 99 11.39 0.89 4.84
N GLY A 100 11.46 0.02 5.86
CA GLY A 100 12.55 0.05 6.84
C GLY A 100 12.49 1.25 7.78
N MET A 101 11.30 1.79 8.02
CA MET A 101 11.11 2.95 8.88
C MET A 101 11.25 2.58 10.36
N PRO A 102 11.69 3.51 11.22
CA PRO A 102 11.62 3.34 12.67
C PRO A 102 10.20 3.01 13.10
N VAL A 103 10.04 2.06 14.03
CA VAL A 103 8.72 1.60 14.50
C VAL A 103 7.92 2.74 15.14
N ASP A 104 8.62 3.66 15.81
CA ASP A 104 8.01 4.79 16.50
C ASP A 104 7.35 5.79 15.53
N ASP A 105 7.84 5.85 14.28
CA ASP A 105 7.28 6.73 13.25
C ASP A 105 6.07 6.11 12.54
N VAL A 106 5.84 4.80 12.69
CA VAL A 106 4.76 4.09 11.99
C VAL A 106 3.38 4.64 12.38
N ALA A 107 3.16 4.94 13.67
CA ALA A 107 1.90 5.50 14.13
C ALA A 107 1.63 6.88 13.50
N LEU A 108 2.67 7.72 13.43
CA LEU A 108 2.61 9.02 12.77
C LEU A 108 2.36 8.87 11.27
N CYS A 109 3.02 7.91 10.61
CA CYS A 109 2.81 7.65 9.18
C CYS A 109 1.38 7.21 8.88
N VAL A 110 0.82 6.31 9.70
CA VAL A 110 -0.58 5.86 9.57
C VAL A 110 -1.54 7.03 9.78
N GLU A 111 -1.32 7.85 10.81
CA GLU A 111 -2.14 9.04 11.05
C GLU A 111 -2.08 10.02 9.88
N LEU A 112 -0.87 10.32 9.39
CA LEU A 112 -0.69 11.20 8.23
C LEU A 112 -1.37 10.65 6.98
N THR A 113 -1.35 9.33 6.75
CA THR A 113 -2.09 8.75 5.61
C THR A 113 -3.60 8.85 5.79
N ASP A 114 -4.11 8.78 7.02
CA ASP A 114 -5.55 8.85 7.31
C ASP A 114 -6.08 10.30 7.22
N THR A 115 -5.27 11.31 7.56
CA THR A 115 -5.66 12.73 7.51
C THR A 115 -5.41 13.42 6.16
N SER A 116 -4.65 12.79 5.26
CA SER A 116 -4.24 13.39 3.97
C SER A 116 -5.09 12.96 2.77
N LEU A 117 -6.15 12.16 3.00
CA LEU A 117 -7.18 11.79 2.02
C LEU A 117 -8.50 12.52 2.32
#